data_AF-A0A7J0C2C4-F1
#
_entry.id   AF-A0A7J0C2C4-F1
#
_cell.length_a   1.000
_cell.length_b   1.000
_cell.length_c   1.000
_cell.angle_alpha   90.00
_cell.angle_beta   90.00
_cell.angle_gamma   90.00
#
_symmetry.space_group_name_H-M   'P 1'
#
loop_
_entity.id
_entity.type
_entity.pdbx_description
1 polymer ?
#
loop_
_entity_poly.entity_id
_entity_poly.type
_entity_poly.pdbx_seq_one_letter_code
_entity_poly.pdbx_strand_id
1 'polypeptide(L)'
;MTDPVGKLPSELDQLPDRDPEETAEWAASLDAVTKAAGPHRAAYLMRRSLQHAEGAGLALPKLLETDYVNSIPTAPEPDFDGDLEMESRITAWNRWNAAAMVTRGARYGVGGHIATFASAAWLYETGFNHFFRGKEGDGSGDQLYIQGHASPGIYARAFLDGRLSEQQLDKFRQEAGGEGLPSYPHPRRLPWLWEFPTVSMGLGPLSAIYQARFNRYLANRDIKDTSNSHVWAFLGDGEMDEPESTAALALAAREQLDNLTFVINCNLQRLDGPVRANFRVVQELEGAFRGRAGTSSRRSGATPGTSCSSWTPRVRWYAGSGRSRTRSSRRTPPATSPTSASTSSAPSPRSPSWPSCSRTRRSPSASTPRAAATRPARSTPRTGRPSSTRARRP
;
A
#
# COMPACT_ATOMS: atom_id res chain seq x y z
N MET A 1 -42.42 -5.11 -12.46
CA MET A 1 -41.43 -4.18 -13.06
C MET A 1 -40.07 -4.61 -12.58
N THR A 2 -39.10 -4.78 -13.49
CA THR A 2 -37.74 -5.21 -13.17
C THR A 2 -36.78 -4.05 -13.40
N ASP A 3 -36.01 -3.69 -12.38
CA ASP A 3 -34.99 -2.64 -12.44
C ASP A 3 -33.87 -3.06 -13.42
N PRO A 4 -33.66 -2.33 -14.54
CA PRO A 4 -32.72 -2.73 -15.59
C PRO A 4 -31.27 -2.28 -15.33
N VAL A 5 -31.01 -1.47 -14.30
CA VAL A 5 -29.66 -1.08 -13.89
C VAL A 5 -29.55 -1.22 -12.38
N GLY A 6 -29.35 -2.47 -11.92
CA GLY A 6 -29.13 -2.75 -10.51
C GLY A 6 -28.01 -1.87 -9.96
N LYS A 7 -28.36 -0.96 -9.05
CA LYS A 7 -27.46 0.07 -8.52
C LYS A 7 -26.22 -0.58 -7.92
N LEU A 8 -25.09 -0.44 -8.62
CA LEU A 8 -23.78 -0.73 -8.04
C LEU A 8 -23.54 0.31 -6.94
N PRO A 9 -23.28 -0.10 -5.70
CA PRO A 9 -23.11 0.83 -4.59
C PRO A 9 -21.90 1.73 -4.82
N SER A 10 -22.09 3.02 -4.61
CA SER A 10 -21.08 4.07 -4.83
C SER A 10 -20.47 4.51 -3.51
N GLU A 11 -19.21 4.96 -3.58
CA GLU A 11 -18.56 5.71 -2.52
C GLU A 11 -19.42 6.87 -1.98
N LEU A 12 -20.28 7.46 -2.81
CA LEU A 12 -21.19 8.56 -2.47
C LEU A 12 -22.39 8.12 -1.59
N ASP A 13 -22.75 6.83 -1.55
CA ASP A 13 -23.83 6.32 -0.69
C ASP A 13 -23.52 6.46 0.82
N GLN A 14 -22.27 6.83 1.15
CA GLN A 14 -21.80 7.13 2.52
C GLN A 14 -22.00 8.61 2.90
N LEU A 15 -22.36 9.47 1.94
CA LEU A 15 -22.58 10.90 2.16
C LEU A 15 -24.09 11.18 2.29
N PRO A 16 -24.51 12.12 3.17
CA PRO A 16 -25.92 12.47 3.31
C PRO A 16 -26.38 13.31 2.12
N ASP A 17 -27.06 12.67 1.16
CA ASP A 17 -27.86 13.40 0.18
C ASP A 17 -28.94 14.23 0.91
N ARG A 18 -29.14 15.45 0.43
CA ARG A 18 -30.10 16.42 0.96
C ARG A 18 -31.41 16.41 0.20
N ASP A 19 -31.38 16.05 -1.07
CA ASP A 19 -32.56 15.98 -1.92
C ASP A 19 -32.42 14.79 -2.91
N PRO A 20 -32.77 13.57 -2.46
CA PRO A 20 -32.72 12.38 -3.32
C PRO A 20 -33.72 12.42 -4.49
N GLU A 21 -34.68 13.35 -4.49
CA GLU A 21 -35.63 13.54 -5.60
C GLU A 21 -34.96 14.39 -6.69
N GLU A 22 -34.32 15.52 -6.35
CA GLU A 22 -33.47 16.28 -7.29
C GLU A 22 -32.37 15.37 -7.89
N THR A 23 -31.62 14.63 -7.06
CA THR A 23 -30.57 13.70 -7.53
C THR A 23 -31.12 12.66 -8.51
N ALA A 24 -32.35 12.18 -8.30
CA ALA A 24 -33.03 11.25 -9.22
C ALA A 24 -33.48 11.92 -10.52
N GLU A 25 -33.98 13.16 -10.48
CA GLU A 25 -34.35 13.93 -11.69
C GLU A 25 -33.14 14.21 -12.61
N TRP A 26 -31.99 14.57 -12.04
CA TRP A 26 -30.75 14.76 -12.81
C TRP A 26 -30.29 13.46 -13.49
N ALA A 27 -30.38 12.31 -12.80
CA ALA A 27 -30.06 11.00 -13.37
C ALA A 27 -31.05 10.61 -14.48
N ALA A 28 -32.35 10.72 -14.22
CA ALA A 28 -33.40 10.43 -15.19
C ALA A 28 -33.31 11.33 -16.44
N SER A 29 -32.89 12.59 -16.28
CA SER A 29 -32.62 13.51 -17.40
C SER A 29 -31.46 13.04 -18.29
N LEU A 30 -30.39 12.49 -17.70
CA LEU A 30 -29.27 11.92 -18.45
C LEU A 30 -29.67 10.65 -19.21
N ASP A 31 -30.47 9.79 -18.58
CA ASP A 31 -31.02 8.58 -19.23
C ASP A 31 -31.99 8.93 -20.35
N ALA A 32 -32.86 9.93 -20.15
CA ALA A 32 -33.77 10.43 -21.19
C ALA A 32 -33.00 10.96 -22.42
N VAL A 33 -31.93 11.75 -22.21
CA VAL A 33 -31.06 12.21 -23.30
C VAL A 33 -30.33 11.04 -23.96
N THR A 34 -29.84 10.07 -23.18
CA THR A 34 -29.16 8.88 -23.72
C THR A 34 -30.10 8.05 -24.62
N LYS A 35 -31.35 7.90 -24.21
CA LYS A 35 -32.41 7.18 -24.94
C LYS A 35 -32.90 7.93 -26.17
N ALA A 36 -33.03 9.27 -26.11
CA ALA A 36 -33.60 10.07 -27.19
C ALA A 36 -32.57 10.56 -28.23
N ALA A 37 -31.34 10.86 -27.80
CA ALA A 37 -30.28 11.46 -28.63
C ALA A 37 -28.95 10.68 -28.64
N GLY A 38 -28.92 9.50 -28.00
CA GLY A 38 -27.79 8.57 -28.03
C GLY A 38 -26.65 8.92 -27.06
N PRO A 39 -25.76 7.94 -26.78
CA PRO A 39 -24.70 8.08 -25.79
C PRO A 39 -23.68 9.19 -26.12
N HIS A 40 -23.47 9.50 -27.40
CA HIS A 40 -22.61 10.61 -27.80
C HIS A 40 -23.13 11.98 -27.36
N ARG A 41 -24.46 12.19 -27.37
CA ARG A 41 -25.05 13.46 -26.90
C ARG A 41 -25.02 13.56 -25.37
N ALA A 42 -25.34 12.47 -24.67
CA ALA A 42 -25.24 12.39 -23.22
C ALA A 42 -23.80 12.67 -22.73
N ALA A 43 -22.80 12.00 -23.31
CA ALA A 43 -21.39 12.24 -22.99
C ALA A 43 -20.91 13.67 -23.33
N TYR A 44 -21.47 14.29 -24.37
CA TYR A 44 -21.20 15.71 -24.67
C TYR A 44 -21.79 16.63 -23.60
N LEU A 45 -23.04 16.41 -23.16
CA LEU A 45 -23.67 17.22 -22.11
C LEU A 45 -22.88 17.11 -20.80
N MET A 46 -22.55 15.90 -20.32
CA MET A 46 -21.78 15.72 -19.08
C MET A 46 -20.44 16.47 -19.11
N ARG A 47 -19.72 16.44 -20.24
CA ARG A 47 -18.47 17.19 -20.41
C ARG A 47 -18.68 18.71 -20.40
N ARG A 48 -19.80 19.21 -20.91
CA ARG A 48 -20.14 20.63 -20.89
C ARG A 48 -20.62 21.10 -19.52
N SER A 49 -21.35 20.27 -18.77
CA SER A 49 -21.72 20.54 -17.37
C SER A 49 -20.47 20.60 -16.49
N LEU A 50 -19.55 19.63 -16.62
CA LEU A 50 -18.25 19.64 -15.93
C LEU A 50 -17.45 20.91 -16.24
N GLN A 51 -17.27 21.24 -17.53
CA GLN A 51 -16.56 22.46 -17.95
C GLN A 51 -17.22 23.75 -17.44
N HIS A 52 -18.54 23.78 -17.34
CA HIS A 52 -19.27 24.92 -16.78
C HIS A 52 -19.07 25.03 -15.26
N ALA A 53 -19.11 23.92 -14.54
CA ALA A 53 -18.87 23.86 -13.10
C ALA A 53 -17.43 24.27 -12.73
N GLU A 54 -16.43 23.78 -13.45
CA GLU A 54 -15.04 24.24 -13.34
C GLU A 54 -14.93 25.77 -13.54
N GLY A 55 -15.59 26.31 -14.56
CA GLY A 55 -15.64 27.75 -14.84
C GLY A 55 -16.42 28.58 -13.80
N ALA A 56 -17.32 27.95 -13.05
CA ALA A 56 -18.04 28.55 -11.92
C ALA A 56 -17.28 28.43 -10.58
N GLY A 57 -16.10 27.81 -10.56
CA GLY A 57 -15.31 27.61 -9.35
C GLY A 57 -15.77 26.45 -8.45
N LEU A 58 -16.64 25.57 -8.96
CA LEU A 58 -17.03 24.34 -8.25
C LEU A 58 -15.86 23.35 -8.27
N ALA A 59 -15.32 23.04 -7.09
CA ALA A 59 -14.18 22.15 -6.90
C ALA A 59 -14.59 20.67 -7.03
N LEU A 60 -14.88 20.22 -8.25
CA LEU A 60 -15.17 18.82 -8.57
C LEU A 60 -13.90 17.97 -8.56
N PRO A 61 -13.97 16.68 -8.15
CA PRO A 61 -12.87 15.73 -8.33
C PRO A 61 -12.47 15.60 -9.80
N LYS A 62 -11.17 15.43 -10.07
CA LYS A 62 -10.71 15.16 -11.44
C LYS A 62 -11.23 13.79 -11.90
N LEU A 63 -11.49 13.63 -13.19
CA LEU A 63 -11.97 12.40 -13.84
C LEU A 63 -11.16 11.10 -13.60
N LEU A 64 -10.03 11.16 -12.88
CA LEU A 64 -9.17 10.03 -12.52
C LEU A 64 -8.98 9.87 -10.99
N GLU A 65 -9.68 10.66 -10.18
CA GLU A 65 -9.59 10.70 -8.71
C GLU A 65 -11.01 10.52 -8.13
N THR A 66 -11.14 9.85 -6.98
CA THR A 66 -12.39 9.77 -6.21
C THR A 66 -12.30 10.53 -4.89
N ASP A 67 -13.45 10.70 -4.22
CA ASP A 67 -13.48 11.32 -2.90
C ASP A 67 -12.67 10.53 -1.87
N TYR A 68 -12.20 11.23 -0.83
CA TYR A 68 -11.24 10.68 0.14
C TYR A 68 -11.93 9.82 1.22
N VAL A 69 -12.65 8.80 0.77
CA VAL A 69 -13.47 7.85 1.54
C VAL A 69 -13.19 6.41 1.10
N ASN A 70 -13.84 5.42 1.73
CA ASN A 70 -13.71 4.02 1.31
C ASN A 70 -14.40 3.78 -0.03
N SER A 71 -13.68 3.20 -1.00
CA SER A 71 -14.22 2.81 -2.32
C SER A 71 -15.16 1.59 -2.28
N ILE A 72 -15.27 0.92 -1.13
CA ILE A 72 -16.31 -0.06 -0.80
C ILE A 72 -17.10 0.57 0.36
N PRO A 73 -18.38 0.95 0.15
CA PRO A 73 -19.23 1.45 1.23
C PRO A 73 -19.54 0.37 2.27
N THR A 74 -19.94 0.77 3.48
CA THR A 74 -20.27 -0.18 4.56
C THR A 74 -21.58 -0.96 4.32
N ALA A 75 -22.54 -0.43 3.56
CA ALA A 75 -23.80 -1.13 3.27
C ALA A 75 -23.64 -2.43 2.44
N PRO A 76 -22.77 -2.50 1.40
CA PRO A 76 -22.37 -3.72 0.70
C PRO A 76 -21.08 -4.38 1.25
N GLU A 77 -20.60 -3.97 2.42
CA GLU A 77 -19.42 -4.60 3.03
C GLU A 77 -19.80 -6.04 3.47
N PRO A 78 -19.09 -7.08 3.01
CA PRO A 78 -19.44 -8.45 3.37
C PRO A 78 -19.15 -8.72 4.85
N ASP A 79 -19.93 -9.62 5.45
CA ASP A 79 -19.66 -10.13 6.80
C ASP A 79 -18.24 -10.72 6.89
N PHE A 80 -17.58 -10.51 8.03
CA PHE A 80 -16.22 -10.99 8.26
C PHE A 80 -16.22 -12.47 8.64
N ASP A 81 -15.79 -13.31 7.70
CA ASP A 81 -15.71 -14.77 7.85
C ASP A 81 -14.45 -15.20 8.66
N GLY A 82 -14.39 -14.85 9.94
CA GLY A 82 -13.26 -15.17 10.81
C GLY A 82 -13.41 -14.75 12.28
N ASP A 83 -12.52 -15.25 13.14
CA ASP A 83 -12.48 -14.91 14.57
C ASP A 83 -11.62 -13.65 14.79
N LEU A 84 -12.29 -12.49 14.82
CA LEU A 84 -11.67 -11.19 15.07
C LEU A 84 -10.93 -11.09 16.42
N GLU A 85 -11.28 -11.87 17.45
CA GLU A 85 -10.53 -11.86 18.72
C GLU A 85 -9.23 -12.65 18.57
N MET A 86 -9.30 -13.86 18.00
CA MET A 86 -8.13 -14.70 17.76
C MET A 86 -7.15 -14.04 16.78
N GLU A 87 -7.64 -13.50 15.67
CA GLU A 87 -6.81 -12.79 14.69
C GLU A 87 -6.18 -11.53 15.29
N SER A 88 -6.90 -10.79 16.14
CA SER A 88 -6.32 -9.64 16.89
C SER A 88 -5.19 -10.08 17.82
N ARG A 89 -5.33 -11.23 18.48
CA ARG A 89 -4.31 -11.80 19.39
C ARG A 89 -3.07 -12.28 18.63
N ILE A 90 -3.25 -13.00 17.52
CA ILE A 90 -2.16 -13.43 16.62
C ILE A 90 -1.41 -12.20 16.08
N THR A 91 -2.15 -11.20 15.57
CA THR A 91 -1.59 -9.92 15.08
C THR A 91 -0.79 -9.20 16.17
N ALA A 92 -1.25 -9.21 17.42
CA ALA A 92 -0.56 -8.61 18.56
C ALA A 92 0.73 -9.36 18.90
N TRP A 93 0.72 -10.70 18.91
CA TRP A 93 1.90 -11.52 19.14
C TRP A 93 2.94 -11.37 18.02
N ASN A 94 2.54 -11.33 16.75
CA ASN A 94 3.46 -11.11 15.64
C ASN A 94 4.11 -9.72 15.70
N ARG A 95 3.34 -8.67 16.03
CA ARG A 95 3.89 -7.32 16.30
C ARG A 95 4.88 -7.32 17.47
N TRP A 96 4.56 -8.01 18.56
CA TRP A 96 5.45 -8.13 19.73
C TRP A 96 6.75 -8.85 19.38
N ASN A 97 6.67 -10.04 18.78
CA ASN A 97 7.83 -10.86 18.42
C ASN A 97 8.73 -10.14 17.40
N ALA A 98 8.16 -9.46 16.40
CA ALA A 98 8.92 -8.65 15.44
C ALA A 98 9.67 -7.49 16.12
N ALA A 99 9.01 -6.76 17.02
CA ALA A 99 9.63 -5.66 17.77
C ALA A 99 10.71 -6.18 18.74
N ALA A 100 10.43 -7.26 19.46
CA ALA A 100 11.36 -7.91 20.39
C ALA A 100 12.62 -8.41 19.67
N MET A 101 12.47 -9.09 18.53
CA MET A 101 13.60 -9.57 17.72
C MET A 101 14.50 -8.42 17.23
N VAL A 102 13.93 -7.34 16.69
CA VAL A 102 14.71 -6.15 16.27
C VAL A 102 15.41 -5.49 17.47
N THR A 103 14.73 -5.43 18.63
CA THR A 103 15.28 -4.84 19.87
C THR A 103 16.40 -5.70 20.45
N ARG A 104 16.27 -7.03 20.43
CA ARG A 104 17.33 -7.98 20.79
C ARG A 104 18.52 -7.87 19.83
N GLY A 105 18.28 -7.72 18.53
CA GLY A 105 19.33 -7.47 17.53
C GLY A 105 20.08 -6.14 17.73
N ALA A 106 19.40 -5.10 18.19
CA ALA A 106 19.99 -3.76 18.36
C ALA A 106 21.22 -3.74 19.29
N ARG A 107 21.34 -4.68 20.25
CA ARG A 107 22.51 -4.84 21.12
C ARG A 107 23.82 -5.17 20.38
N TYR A 108 23.72 -5.60 19.11
CA TYR A 108 24.85 -5.89 18.21
C TYR A 108 25.00 -4.85 17.08
N GLY A 109 24.23 -3.76 17.07
CA GLY A 109 24.31 -2.70 16.06
C GLY A 109 23.79 -3.06 14.65
N VAL A 110 23.23 -4.26 14.44
CA VAL A 110 22.78 -4.76 13.11
C VAL A 110 21.54 -4.04 12.54
N GLY A 111 20.88 -3.20 13.34
CA GLY A 111 19.69 -2.44 12.96
C GLY A 111 18.45 -3.30 12.64
N GLY A 112 17.40 -2.65 12.16
CA GLY A 112 16.12 -3.29 11.80
C GLY A 112 14.99 -2.27 11.78
N HIS A 113 13.82 -2.67 11.28
CA HIS A 113 12.67 -1.77 11.13
C HIS A 113 11.47 -2.35 11.87
N ILE A 114 10.86 -1.54 12.76
CA ILE A 114 9.67 -1.95 13.52
C ILE A 114 8.41 -1.30 12.93
N ALA A 115 8.47 0.00 12.60
CA ALA A 115 7.32 0.79 12.13
C ALA A 115 6.70 0.26 10.82
N THR A 116 7.52 -0.23 9.88
CA THR A 116 7.06 -0.72 8.58
C THR A 116 6.13 -1.93 8.72
N PHE A 117 6.53 -2.96 9.49
CA PHE A 117 5.63 -4.07 9.77
C PHE A 117 4.48 -3.66 10.70
N ALA A 118 4.73 -2.81 11.71
CA ALA A 118 3.67 -2.40 12.63
C ALA A 118 2.47 -1.71 11.93
N SER A 119 2.73 -0.90 10.90
CA SER A 119 1.69 -0.29 10.05
C SER A 119 1.04 -1.29 9.10
N ALA A 120 1.83 -2.15 8.45
CA ALA A 120 1.34 -3.13 7.47
C ALA A 120 0.73 -4.42 8.06
N ALA A 121 0.86 -4.68 9.37
CA ALA A 121 0.60 -6.01 9.96
C ALA A 121 -0.76 -6.60 9.56
N TRP A 122 -1.86 -5.88 9.76
CA TRP A 122 -3.21 -6.37 9.38
C TRP A 122 -3.33 -6.72 7.88
N LEU A 123 -2.56 -6.07 7.00
CA LEU A 123 -2.57 -6.38 5.56
C LEU A 123 -1.93 -7.74 5.28
N TYR A 124 -0.89 -8.10 6.05
CA TYR A 124 -0.26 -9.41 5.99
C TYR A 124 -1.09 -10.48 6.71
N GLU A 125 -1.58 -10.22 7.93
CA GLU A 125 -2.34 -11.21 8.71
C GLU A 125 -3.68 -11.56 8.04
N THR A 126 -4.45 -10.57 7.57
CA THR A 126 -5.65 -10.85 6.76
C THR A 126 -5.29 -11.61 5.48
N GLY A 127 -4.14 -11.30 4.85
CA GLY A 127 -3.62 -12.07 3.72
C GLY A 127 -3.36 -13.54 4.06
N PHE A 128 -2.62 -13.81 5.14
CA PHE A 128 -2.27 -15.15 5.61
C PHE A 128 -3.48 -15.97 6.06
N ASN A 129 -4.48 -15.33 6.66
CA ASN A 129 -5.64 -16.04 7.21
C ASN A 129 -6.71 -16.31 6.14
N HIS A 130 -6.87 -15.42 5.14
CA HIS A 130 -8.03 -15.42 4.24
C HIS A 130 -7.75 -15.48 2.73
N PHE A 131 -6.50 -15.24 2.27
CA PHE A 131 -6.23 -15.05 0.83
C PHE A 131 -5.06 -15.85 0.25
N PHE A 132 -3.93 -15.94 0.95
CA PHE A 132 -2.69 -16.45 0.37
C PHE A 132 -2.69 -17.97 0.20
N ARG A 133 -2.51 -18.45 -1.02
CA ARG A 133 -2.39 -19.89 -1.30
C ARG A 133 -0.96 -20.38 -1.12
N GLY A 134 -0.77 -21.30 -0.17
CA GLY A 134 0.49 -22.04 0.01
C GLY A 134 0.81 -22.97 -1.17
N LYS A 135 2.00 -23.58 -1.14
CA LYS A 135 2.54 -24.45 -2.21
C LYS A 135 2.47 -25.94 -1.88
N GLU A 136 1.73 -26.29 -0.84
CA GLU A 136 1.58 -27.66 -0.30
C GLU A 136 0.38 -28.40 -0.94
N GLY A 137 -0.38 -27.74 -1.82
CA GLY A 137 -1.47 -28.31 -2.62
C GLY A 137 -1.30 -28.07 -4.13
N ASP A 138 -2.32 -28.44 -4.91
CA ASP A 138 -2.25 -28.41 -6.38
C ASP A 138 -2.01 -27.02 -7.00
N GLY A 139 -1.19 -26.96 -8.05
CA GLY A 139 -0.91 -25.76 -8.83
C GLY A 139 0.49 -25.18 -8.60
N SER A 140 0.57 -23.87 -8.33
CA SER A 140 1.85 -23.14 -8.08
C SER A 140 1.85 -22.31 -6.79
N GLY A 141 0.76 -22.32 -6.02
CA GLY A 141 0.48 -21.36 -4.96
C GLY A 141 0.45 -19.90 -5.45
N ASP A 142 0.45 -18.96 -4.50
CA ASP A 142 0.60 -17.53 -4.77
C ASP A 142 2.08 -17.10 -4.76
N GLN A 143 2.36 -15.92 -5.30
CA GLN A 143 3.71 -15.33 -5.34
C GLN A 143 3.71 -14.04 -4.52
N LEU A 144 4.30 -14.10 -3.33
CA LEU A 144 4.27 -12.99 -2.36
C LEU A 144 5.56 -12.15 -2.43
N TYR A 145 5.46 -10.99 -3.09
CA TYR A 145 6.49 -9.96 -3.07
C TYR A 145 6.32 -9.13 -1.78
N ILE A 146 6.77 -9.70 -0.66
CA ILE A 146 6.77 -9.07 0.68
C ILE A 146 7.65 -7.81 0.66
N GLN A 147 7.17 -6.70 1.25
CA GLN A 147 7.97 -5.48 1.39
C GLN A 147 9.24 -5.75 2.22
N GLY A 148 10.43 -5.46 1.68
CA GLY A 148 11.69 -5.94 2.26
C GLY A 148 11.89 -5.62 3.75
N HIS A 149 11.59 -4.38 4.15
CA HIS A 149 11.72 -3.91 5.54
C HIS A 149 10.65 -4.48 6.50
N ALA A 150 9.62 -5.18 6.00
CA ALA A 150 8.63 -5.89 6.80
C ALA A 150 9.05 -7.34 7.15
N SER A 151 10.24 -7.78 6.72
CA SER A 151 10.80 -9.11 7.05
C SER A 151 10.71 -9.52 8.53
N PRO A 152 10.81 -8.62 9.54
CA PRO A 152 10.68 -9.02 10.94
C PRO A 152 9.30 -9.60 11.30
N GLY A 153 8.24 -9.17 10.61
CA GLY A 153 6.89 -9.69 10.81
C GLY A 153 6.69 -11.10 10.24
N ILE A 154 7.31 -11.39 9.10
CA ILE A 154 7.24 -12.73 8.50
C ILE A 154 8.02 -13.74 9.35
N TYR A 155 9.18 -13.36 9.89
CA TYR A 155 9.90 -14.19 10.86
C TYR A 155 9.11 -14.36 12.17
N ALA A 156 8.38 -13.34 12.63
CA ALA A 156 7.51 -13.44 13.79
C ALA A 156 6.33 -14.42 13.59
N ARG A 157 5.67 -14.37 12.43
CA ARG A 157 4.60 -15.31 12.05
C ARG A 157 5.16 -16.73 11.92
N ALA A 158 6.25 -16.91 11.19
CA ALA A 158 6.91 -18.21 11.03
C ALA A 158 7.42 -18.80 12.36
N PHE A 159 7.73 -17.98 13.37
CA PHE A 159 8.02 -18.43 14.73
C PHE A 159 6.76 -18.91 15.47
N LEU A 160 5.63 -18.19 15.39
CA LEU A 160 4.36 -18.67 15.96
C LEU A 160 3.84 -19.94 15.26
N ASP A 161 4.05 -20.05 13.94
CA ASP A 161 3.72 -21.24 13.15
C ASP A 161 4.70 -22.42 13.41
N GLY A 162 5.67 -22.29 14.33
CA GLY A 162 6.65 -23.32 14.69
C GLY A 162 7.73 -23.61 13.66
N ARG A 163 7.80 -22.81 12.57
CA ARG A 163 8.75 -22.96 11.45
C ARG A 163 10.13 -22.32 11.73
N LEU A 164 10.27 -21.55 12.82
CA LEU A 164 11.52 -20.95 13.28
C LEU A 164 11.69 -21.13 14.80
N SER A 165 12.93 -21.24 15.29
CA SER A 165 13.26 -21.27 16.71
C SER A 165 13.66 -19.90 17.26
N GLU A 166 13.49 -19.69 18.57
CA GLU A 166 13.91 -18.44 19.24
C GLU A 166 15.41 -18.13 19.01
N GLN A 167 16.25 -19.16 18.89
CA GLN A 167 17.69 -19.02 18.61
C GLN A 167 17.96 -18.41 17.23
N GLN A 168 17.11 -18.69 16.22
CA GLN A 168 17.23 -18.08 14.89
C GLN A 168 16.80 -16.61 14.91
N LEU A 169 15.77 -16.27 15.71
CA LEU A 169 15.33 -14.89 15.91
C LEU A 169 16.39 -14.07 16.66
N ASP A 170 17.04 -14.62 17.69
CA ASP A 170 18.17 -13.97 18.36
C ASP A 170 19.39 -13.76 17.44
N LYS A 171 19.53 -14.60 16.42
CA LYS A 171 20.51 -14.46 15.33
C LYS A 171 20.00 -13.63 14.13
N PHE A 172 18.93 -12.85 14.26
CA PHE A 172 18.48 -11.92 13.20
C PHE A 172 19.62 -11.00 12.75
N ARG A 173 19.85 -10.95 11.44
CA ARG A 173 20.96 -10.25 10.76
C ARG A 173 22.39 -10.73 11.11
N GLN A 174 22.54 -11.84 11.84
CA GLN A 174 23.82 -12.38 12.29
C GLN A 174 24.15 -13.70 11.58
N GLU A 175 24.10 -13.69 10.25
CA GLU A 175 24.19 -14.90 9.42
C GLU A 175 25.59 -15.53 9.36
N ALA A 176 26.65 -14.79 9.68
CA ALA A 176 28.04 -15.23 9.50
C ALA A 176 28.45 -16.42 10.39
N GLY A 177 27.80 -16.57 11.55
CA GLY A 177 27.99 -17.72 12.46
C GLY A 177 27.09 -18.91 12.18
N GLY A 178 26.32 -18.89 11.08
CA GLY A 178 25.33 -19.92 10.76
C GLY A 178 24.00 -19.78 11.51
N GLU A 179 22.94 -20.29 10.90
CA GLU A 179 21.54 -20.31 11.40
C GLU A 179 20.87 -18.92 11.59
N GLY A 180 21.58 -17.81 11.37
CA GLY A 180 21.02 -16.47 11.44
C GLY A 180 20.06 -16.14 10.29
N LEU A 181 19.04 -15.35 10.59
CA LEU A 181 18.03 -14.91 9.63
C LEU A 181 18.53 -13.71 8.83
N PRO A 182 18.42 -13.69 7.48
CA PRO A 182 18.86 -12.57 6.68
C PRO A 182 18.04 -11.30 6.96
N SER A 183 18.65 -10.14 6.71
CA SER A 183 18.04 -8.83 6.93
C SER A 183 16.74 -8.61 6.17
N TYR A 184 16.63 -9.18 4.97
CA TYR A 184 15.57 -8.94 3.98
C TYR A 184 15.30 -10.22 3.15
N PRO A 185 14.28 -10.23 2.28
CA PRO A 185 14.01 -11.35 1.38
C PRO A 185 15.19 -11.67 0.46
N HIS A 186 15.91 -12.74 0.80
CA HIS A 186 17.15 -13.15 0.15
C HIS A 186 17.13 -14.67 -0.09
N PRO A 187 16.62 -15.13 -1.25
CA PRO A 187 16.49 -16.55 -1.58
C PRO A 187 17.80 -17.33 -1.48
N ARG A 188 18.92 -16.71 -1.91
CA ARG A 188 20.27 -17.30 -1.81
C ARG A 188 20.75 -17.52 -0.36
N ARG A 189 20.08 -16.93 0.63
CA ARG A 189 20.47 -16.97 2.05
C ARG A 189 19.52 -17.81 2.90
N LEU A 190 18.21 -17.81 2.58
CA LEU A 190 17.19 -18.63 3.26
C LEU A 190 16.19 -19.20 2.23
N PRO A 191 16.61 -20.19 1.40
CA PRO A 191 15.89 -20.59 0.18
C PRO A 191 14.56 -21.32 0.41
N TRP A 192 14.28 -21.78 1.63
CA TRP A 192 13.01 -22.43 1.98
C TRP A 192 11.91 -21.43 2.38
N LEU A 193 12.25 -20.16 2.63
CA LEU A 193 11.30 -19.12 3.05
C LEU A 193 11.21 -17.96 2.04
N TRP A 194 12.33 -17.53 1.47
CA TRP A 194 12.37 -16.34 0.61
C TRP A 194 12.44 -16.69 -0.87
N GLU A 195 11.55 -16.09 -1.65
CA GLU A 195 11.42 -16.35 -3.10
C GLU A 195 11.77 -15.12 -3.95
N PHE A 196 11.29 -13.93 -3.58
CA PHE A 196 11.43 -12.70 -4.35
C PHE A 196 12.22 -11.64 -3.58
N PRO A 197 13.36 -11.12 -4.11
CA PRO A 197 14.13 -10.08 -3.45
C PRO A 197 13.55 -8.68 -3.73
N THR A 198 13.12 -7.98 -2.67
CA THR A 198 12.29 -6.76 -2.76
C THR A 198 12.86 -5.51 -2.08
N VAL A 199 13.97 -5.62 -1.32
CA VAL A 199 14.50 -4.47 -0.55
C VAL A 199 15.14 -3.38 -1.42
N SER A 200 15.56 -3.71 -2.64
CA SER A 200 15.81 -2.69 -3.65
C SER A 200 14.46 -2.24 -4.19
N MET A 201 13.96 -1.13 -3.66
CA MET A 201 12.65 -0.56 -3.99
C MET A 201 12.47 -0.41 -5.50
N GLY A 202 11.23 -0.51 -5.97
CA GLY A 202 10.88 -0.42 -7.40
C GLY A 202 11.17 -1.68 -8.23
N LEU A 203 12.19 -2.50 -7.87
CA LEU A 203 12.41 -3.78 -8.54
C LEU A 203 11.29 -4.79 -8.23
N GLY A 204 10.77 -4.78 -6.99
CA GLY A 204 9.64 -5.61 -6.56
C GLY A 204 8.38 -5.43 -7.42
N PRO A 205 7.77 -4.23 -7.49
CA PRO A 205 6.57 -3.97 -8.29
C PRO A 205 6.77 -4.24 -9.78
N LEU A 206 7.93 -3.83 -10.35
CA LEU A 206 8.25 -4.11 -11.74
C LEU A 206 8.32 -5.61 -12.02
N SER A 207 9.02 -6.37 -11.17
CA SER A 207 9.12 -7.83 -11.27
C SER A 207 7.78 -8.52 -11.11
N ALA A 208 6.94 -8.10 -10.17
CA ALA A 208 5.61 -8.67 -9.93
C ALA A 208 4.69 -8.56 -11.17
N ILE A 209 4.72 -7.43 -11.89
CA ILE A 209 3.98 -7.27 -13.15
C ILE A 209 4.45 -8.28 -14.21
N TYR A 210 5.76 -8.47 -14.35
CA TYR A 210 6.30 -9.46 -15.29
C TYR A 210 6.08 -10.91 -14.83
N GLN A 211 6.02 -11.19 -13.53
CA GLN A 211 5.67 -12.50 -12.98
C GLN A 211 4.20 -12.86 -13.27
N ALA A 212 3.26 -11.94 -13.02
CA ALA A 212 1.84 -12.15 -13.33
C ALA A 212 1.61 -12.40 -14.83
N ARG A 213 2.31 -11.63 -15.68
CA ARG A 213 2.36 -11.83 -17.13
C ARG A 213 2.99 -13.17 -17.52
N PHE A 214 4.02 -13.64 -16.80
CA PHE A 214 4.67 -14.92 -17.08
C PHE A 214 3.80 -16.12 -16.67
N ASN A 215 3.06 -16.02 -15.56
CA ASN A 215 2.01 -16.99 -15.21
C ASN A 215 0.99 -17.10 -16.36
N ARG A 216 0.41 -15.97 -16.80
CA ARG A 216 -0.52 -15.94 -17.94
C ARG A 216 0.11 -16.50 -19.23
N TYR A 217 1.42 -16.29 -19.47
CA TYR A 217 2.14 -16.93 -20.58
C TYR A 217 2.27 -18.46 -20.43
N LEU A 218 2.57 -18.99 -19.23
CA LEU A 218 2.69 -20.43 -19.00
C LEU A 218 1.36 -21.16 -19.20
N ALA A 219 0.26 -20.56 -18.72
CA ALA A 219 -1.09 -21.08 -18.91
C ALA A 219 -1.51 -21.00 -20.40
N ASN A 220 -1.37 -19.84 -21.05
CA ASN A 220 -1.73 -19.65 -22.47
C ASN A 220 -0.81 -20.38 -23.47
N ARG A 221 0.11 -21.22 -22.99
CA ARG A 221 1.02 -22.06 -23.79
C ARG A 221 0.98 -23.53 -23.39
N ASP A 222 0.07 -23.91 -22.51
CA ASP A 222 -0.10 -25.27 -21.98
C ASP A 222 1.18 -25.85 -21.33
N ILE A 223 2.05 -24.98 -20.81
CA ILE A 223 3.33 -25.37 -20.17
C ILE A 223 3.11 -25.73 -18.71
N LYS A 224 2.27 -24.95 -18.00
CA LYS A 224 1.80 -25.26 -16.65
C LYS A 224 0.50 -24.50 -16.39
N ASP A 225 -0.47 -25.14 -15.74
CA ASP A 225 -1.60 -24.41 -15.17
C ASP A 225 -1.13 -23.51 -14.01
N THR A 226 -1.49 -22.24 -14.12
CA THR A 226 -1.30 -21.19 -13.09
C THR A 226 -2.58 -20.36 -12.94
N SER A 227 -3.73 -20.87 -13.36
CA SER A 227 -5.04 -20.20 -13.30
C SER A 227 -5.41 -19.81 -11.86
N ASN A 228 -5.11 -20.70 -10.91
CA ASN A 228 -5.33 -20.54 -9.48
C ASN A 228 -4.16 -19.84 -8.73
N SER A 229 -3.23 -19.21 -9.43
CA SER A 229 -1.99 -18.64 -8.86
C SER A 229 -1.92 -17.11 -8.98
N HIS A 230 -1.95 -16.43 -7.85
CA HIS A 230 -2.03 -14.96 -7.77
C HIS A 230 -0.72 -14.31 -7.35
N VAL A 231 -0.39 -13.16 -7.93
CA VAL A 231 0.80 -12.37 -7.56
C VAL A 231 0.39 -11.21 -6.66
N TRP A 232 1.00 -11.13 -5.48
CA TRP A 232 0.73 -10.07 -4.49
C TRP A 232 1.99 -9.24 -4.26
N ALA A 233 1.93 -7.93 -4.57
CA ALA A 233 3.03 -6.99 -4.35
C ALA A 233 2.74 -6.07 -3.17
N PHE A 234 3.52 -6.19 -2.10
CA PHE A 234 3.42 -5.34 -0.91
C PHE A 234 4.45 -4.21 -0.98
N LEU A 235 3.95 -2.97 -1.05
CA LEU A 235 4.72 -1.80 -1.48
C LEU A 235 4.60 -0.65 -0.47
N GLY A 236 5.62 0.20 -0.41
CA GLY A 236 5.53 1.48 0.28
C GLY A 236 4.94 2.56 -0.62
N ASP A 237 4.12 3.48 -0.08
CA ASP A 237 3.75 4.70 -0.82
C ASP A 237 4.98 5.57 -1.16
N GLY A 238 5.98 5.61 -0.27
CA GLY A 238 7.28 6.22 -0.54
C GLY A 238 8.16 5.48 -1.57
N GLU A 239 7.89 4.20 -1.85
CA GLU A 239 8.56 3.40 -2.89
C GLU A 239 7.96 3.66 -4.28
N MET A 240 6.72 4.16 -4.36
CA MET A 240 6.07 4.49 -5.63
C MET A 240 6.68 5.69 -6.36
N ASP A 241 7.61 6.41 -5.73
CA ASP A 241 8.44 7.45 -6.36
C ASP A 241 9.56 6.89 -7.25
N GLU A 242 9.98 5.63 -7.04
CA GLU A 242 10.99 5.00 -7.91
C GLU A 242 10.41 4.83 -9.33
N PRO A 243 11.13 5.20 -10.41
CA PRO A 243 10.60 5.12 -11.78
C PRO A 243 10.06 3.73 -12.14
N GLU A 244 10.78 2.69 -11.72
CA GLU A 244 10.46 1.27 -11.89
C GLU A 244 9.10 0.90 -11.29
N SER A 245 8.74 1.49 -10.14
CA SER A 245 7.47 1.23 -9.43
C SER A 245 6.23 1.54 -10.25
N THR A 246 6.32 2.49 -11.18
CA THR A 246 5.19 2.82 -12.07
C THR A 246 5.40 2.39 -13.52
N ALA A 247 6.64 2.17 -13.97
CA ALA A 247 7.01 1.99 -15.37
C ALA A 247 6.13 0.98 -16.13
N ALA A 248 5.86 -0.18 -15.54
CA ALA A 248 5.11 -1.26 -16.19
C ALA A 248 3.59 -1.27 -15.92
N LEU A 249 3.02 -0.28 -15.22
CA LEU A 249 1.57 -0.26 -14.95
C LEU A 249 0.71 -0.24 -16.22
N ALA A 250 1.17 0.44 -17.27
CA ALA A 250 0.53 0.43 -18.59
C ALA A 250 0.74 -0.89 -19.35
N LEU A 251 1.68 -1.76 -18.96
CA LEU A 251 1.76 -3.14 -19.45
C LEU A 251 0.68 -3.99 -18.79
N ALA A 252 0.55 -3.94 -17.46
CA ALA A 252 -0.46 -4.69 -16.72
C ALA A 252 -1.90 -4.42 -17.20
N ALA A 253 -2.21 -3.16 -17.54
CA ALA A 253 -3.49 -2.74 -18.10
C ALA A 253 -3.75 -3.18 -19.56
N ARG A 254 -2.69 -3.38 -20.36
CA ARG A 254 -2.81 -3.85 -21.75
C ARG A 254 -2.90 -5.36 -21.85
N GLU A 255 -2.19 -6.06 -20.97
CA GLU A 255 -2.16 -7.53 -20.87
C GLU A 255 -3.29 -8.07 -19.96
N GLN A 256 -4.14 -7.18 -19.41
CA GLN A 256 -5.27 -7.50 -18.52
C GLN A 256 -4.88 -8.44 -17.36
N LEU A 257 -3.84 -8.07 -16.61
CA LEU A 257 -3.31 -8.87 -15.50
C LEU A 257 -4.20 -8.80 -14.25
N ASP A 258 -5.30 -9.55 -14.31
CA ASP A 258 -6.27 -9.83 -13.26
C ASP A 258 -5.68 -10.67 -12.11
N ASN A 259 -4.67 -11.51 -12.40
CA ASN A 259 -3.92 -12.32 -11.44
C ASN A 259 -2.82 -11.53 -10.68
N LEU A 260 -2.98 -10.20 -10.57
CA LEU A 260 -2.05 -9.29 -9.91
C LEU A 260 -2.79 -8.34 -8.95
N THR A 261 -2.34 -8.31 -7.69
CA THR A 261 -2.78 -7.34 -6.67
C THR A 261 -1.59 -6.53 -6.18
N PHE A 262 -1.71 -5.20 -6.19
CA PHE A 262 -0.77 -4.29 -5.55
C PHE A 262 -1.38 -3.81 -4.22
N VAL A 263 -0.71 -4.09 -3.11
CA VAL A 263 -1.08 -3.66 -1.76
C VAL A 263 -0.12 -2.56 -1.32
N ILE A 264 -0.54 -1.30 -1.48
CA ILE A 264 0.29 -0.13 -1.18
C ILE A 264 0.00 0.33 0.25
N ASN A 265 0.99 0.24 1.14
CA ASN A 265 0.91 0.70 2.52
C ASN A 265 1.03 2.24 2.57
N CYS A 266 -0.10 2.94 2.41
CA CYS A 266 -0.19 4.39 2.49
C CYS A 266 -0.14 4.92 3.93
N ASN A 267 1.01 4.76 4.58
CA ASN A 267 1.28 5.32 5.91
C ASN A 267 1.67 6.82 5.86
N LEU A 268 1.79 7.39 4.66
CA LEU A 268 2.09 8.79 4.34
C LEU A 268 3.54 9.23 4.63
N GLN A 269 4.44 8.31 5.01
CA GLN A 269 5.81 8.61 5.44
C GLN A 269 6.89 7.80 4.71
N ARG A 270 8.03 8.45 4.48
CA ARG A 270 9.33 7.85 4.16
C ARG A 270 10.20 7.85 5.42
N LEU A 271 11.44 7.38 5.29
CA LEU A 271 12.45 7.38 6.35
C LEU A 271 12.65 8.78 6.98
N ASP A 272 12.71 9.83 6.15
CA ASP A 272 13.12 11.18 6.56
C ASP A 272 11.98 12.23 6.56
N GLY A 273 10.73 11.83 6.30
CA GLY A 273 9.60 12.77 6.25
C GLY A 273 8.39 12.29 5.42
N PRO A 274 7.33 13.11 5.27
CA PRO A 274 6.11 12.72 4.54
C PRO A 274 6.36 12.51 3.04
N VAL A 275 5.63 11.58 2.41
CA VAL A 275 5.81 11.25 0.97
C VAL A 275 5.44 12.43 0.07
N ARG A 276 4.39 13.16 0.44
CA ARG A 276 3.96 14.44 -0.14
C ARG A 276 3.49 15.33 1.01
N ALA A 277 4.22 16.41 1.32
CA ALA A 277 3.86 17.28 2.45
C ALA A 277 2.59 18.14 2.18
N ASN A 278 2.39 18.54 0.92
CA ASN A 278 1.34 19.48 0.51
C ASN A 278 0.27 18.85 -0.41
N PHE A 279 0.35 17.54 -0.69
CA PHE A 279 -0.53 16.84 -1.62
C PHE A 279 -0.94 15.47 -1.07
N ARG A 280 -2.04 14.90 -1.58
CA ARG A 280 -2.60 13.62 -1.12
C ARG A 280 -2.06 12.47 -1.97
N VAL A 281 -1.01 11.80 -1.49
CA VAL A 281 -0.34 10.70 -2.21
C VAL A 281 -1.31 9.60 -2.66
N VAL A 282 -2.35 9.28 -1.88
CA VAL A 282 -3.36 8.26 -2.24
C VAL A 282 -4.12 8.65 -3.53
N GLN A 283 -4.54 9.91 -3.68
CA GLN A 283 -5.24 10.38 -4.89
C GLN A 283 -4.27 10.52 -6.08
N GLU A 284 -3.01 10.88 -5.83
CA GLU A 284 -1.97 10.92 -6.87
C GLU A 284 -1.69 9.51 -7.44
N LEU A 285 -1.56 8.51 -6.57
CA LEU A 285 -1.38 7.12 -6.99
C LEU A 285 -2.65 6.55 -7.62
N GLU A 286 -3.84 6.85 -7.10
CA GLU A 286 -5.11 6.49 -7.75
C GLU A 286 -5.17 7.02 -9.19
N GLY A 287 -4.89 8.31 -9.41
CA GLY A 287 -4.86 8.90 -10.74
C GLY A 287 -3.83 8.24 -11.66
N ALA A 288 -2.65 7.88 -11.12
CA ALA A 288 -1.62 7.17 -11.87
C ALA A 288 -2.02 5.75 -12.29
N PHE A 289 -2.77 5.02 -11.45
CA PHE A 289 -3.26 3.67 -11.77
C PHE A 289 -4.50 3.70 -12.67
N ARG A 290 -5.53 4.49 -12.33
CA ARG A 290 -6.76 4.66 -13.14
C ARG A 290 -6.43 5.19 -14.55
N GLY A 291 -5.57 6.20 -14.64
CA GLY A 291 -5.16 6.79 -15.93
C GLY A 291 -4.40 5.82 -16.84
N ARG A 292 -3.62 4.89 -16.27
CA ARG A 292 -2.90 3.85 -17.03
C ARG A 292 -3.80 2.66 -17.39
N ALA A 293 -4.86 2.39 -16.61
CA ALA A 293 -5.89 1.41 -16.93
C ALA A 293 -6.84 1.84 -18.05
N GLY A 294 -7.32 3.09 -18.02
CA GLY A 294 -8.39 3.60 -18.89
C GLY A 294 -8.06 3.76 -20.40
N THR A 295 -6.91 3.27 -20.87
CA THR A 295 -6.44 3.49 -22.26
C THR A 295 -6.56 2.27 -23.19
N SER A 296 -6.87 1.07 -22.69
CA SER A 296 -6.84 -0.17 -23.49
C SER A 296 -8.19 -0.59 -24.12
N SER A 297 -9.33 -0.06 -23.67
CA SER A 297 -10.68 -0.59 -23.98
C SER A 297 -11.20 -0.34 -25.42
N ARG A 298 -10.36 0.14 -26.35
CA ARG A 298 -10.79 0.55 -27.70
C ARG A 298 -10.63 -0.55 -28.77
N ARG A 299 -11.04 -1.79 -28.46
CA ARG A 299 -11.30 -2.86 -29.45
C ARG A 299 -12.55 -3.67 -29.07
N SER A 300 -13.30 -4.08 -30.08
CA SER A 300 -14.64 -4.67 -30.02
C SER A 300 -14.68 -6.14 -29.57
N GLY A 301 -15.74 -6.54 -28.86
CA GLY A 301 -16.16 -7.95 -28.87
C GLY A 301 -16.81 -8.54 -27.60
N ALA A 302 -16.84 -7.83 -26.47
CA ALA A 302 -17.33 -8.40 -25.19
C ALA A 302 -18.75 -7.94 -24.80
N THR A 303 -19.49 -8.84 -24.14
CA THR A 303 -20.89 -8.69 -23.74
C THR A 303 -21.10 -7.60 -22.68
N PRO A 304 -22.17 -6.76 -22.78
CA PRO A 304 -22.48 -5.77 -21.75
C PRO A 304 -23.00 -6.46 -20.47
N GLY A 305 -22.21 -6.41 -19.38
CA GLY A 305 -22.61 -6.94 -18.08
C GLY A 305 -21.55 -6.79 -16.99
N THR A 306 -20.26 -6.87 -17.33
CA THR A 306 -19.16 -6.70 -16.36
C THR A 306 -18.80 -5.23 -16.17
N SER A 307 -18.93 -4.71 -14.95
CA SER A 307 -18.69 -3.30 -14.64
C SER A 307 -17.21 -2.90 -14.76
N CYS A 308 -16.98 -1.64 -15.13
CA CYS A 308 -15.64 -1.11 -15.44
C CYS A 308 -14.67 -1.12 -14.24
N SER A 309 -15.19 -1.25 -13.01
CA SER A 309 -14.42 -1.34 -11.77
C SER A 309 -13.69 -2.68 -11.55
N SER A 310 -13.96 -3.71 -12.37
CA SER A 310 -13.37 -5.05 -12.21
C SER A 310 -12.04 -5.27 -12.96
N TRP A 311 -11.63 -4.32 -13.82
CA TRP A 311 -10.55 -4.50 -14.81
C TRP A 311 -9.26 -3.70 -14.55
N THR A 312 -9.18 -2.98 -13.44
CA THR A 312 -7.90 -2.49 -12.90
C THR A 312 -7.16 -3.62 -12.17
N PRO A 313 -5.81 -3.61 -12.13
CA PRO A 313 -5.07 -4.32 -11.09
C PRO A 313 -5.63 -3.88 -9.74
N ARG A 314 -6.06 -4.82 -8.89
CA ARG A 314 -6.84 -4.48 -7.69
C ARG A 314 -5.95 -3.78 -6.65
N VAL A 315 -5.91 -2.45 -6.67
CA VAL A 315 -5.29 -1.67 -5.60
C VAL A 315 -6.29 -1.48 -4.48
N ARG A 316 -6.04 -2.10 -3.32
CA ARG A 316 -6.77 -1.80 -2.09
C ARG A 316 -5.97 -0.81 -1.25
N TRP A 317 -6.51 0.40 -1.10
CA TRP A 317 -5.97 1.41 -0.20
C TRP A 317 -6.34 1.08 1.24
N TYR A 318 -5.35 1.14 2.15
CA TYR A 318 -5.57 0.93 3.58
C TYR A 318 -4.88 2.02 4.39
N ALA A 319 -5.67 2.92 4.98
CA ALA A 319 -5.18 3.96 5.89
C ALA A 319 -5.19 3.43 7.33
N GLY A 320 -4.00 3.21 7.92
CA GLY A 320 -3.81 2.63 9.26
C GLY A 320 -4.25 3.53 10.41
N SER A 321 -5.56 3.74 10.60
CA SER A 321 -6.09 4.56 11.70
C SER A 321 -6.11 3.80 13.05
N GLY A 322 -5.02 3.95 13.82
CA GLY A 322 -4.87 3.32 15.13
C GLY A 322 -5.78 3.89 16.22
N ARG A 323 -7.06 3.53 16.24
CA ARG A 323 -8.00 3.78 17.35
C ARG A 323 -8.92 2.59 17.62
N SER A 324 -8.59 1.80 18.64
CA SER A 324 -9.54 0.83 19.21
C SER A 324 -10.73 1.56 19.83
N ARG A 325 -11.95 1.28 19.33
CA ARG A 325 -13.20 1.70 19.97
C ARG A 325 -13.76 0.55 20.79
N THR A 326 -13.39 0.48 22.06
CA THR A 326 -14.02 -0.40 23.05
C THR A 326 -15.47 0.03 23.30
N ARG A 327 -16.42 -0.61 22.62
CA ARG A 327 -17.86 -0.33 22.75
C ARG A 327 -18.40 -1.00 24.02
N SER A 328 -18.38 -0.29 25.14
CA SER A 328 -18.87 -0.83 26.41
C SER A 328 -20.39 -1.08 26.39
N SER A 329 -20.77 -2.34 26.55
CA SER A 329 -22.16 -2.79 26.57
C SER A 329 -22.79 -2.52 27.95
N ARG A 330 -23.36 -1.31 28.12
CA ARG A 330 -24.21 -1.01 29.27
C ARG A 330 -25.49 -1.87 29.25
N ARG A 331 -25.44 -3.05 29.87
CA ARG A 331 -26.64 -3.74 30.37
C ARG A 331 -27.15 -3.02 31.61
N THR A 332 -28.41 -2.60 31.59
CA THR A 332 -29.13 -2.07 32.75
C THR A 332 -29.67 -3.20 33.62
N PRO A 333 -29.34 -3.27 34.92
CA PRO A 333 -30.11 -4.01 35.91
C PRO A 333 -31.38 -3.23 36.29
N PRO A 334 -32.43 -3.90 36.81
CA PRO A 334 -33.62 -3.22 37.34
C PRO A 334 -33.31 -2.46 38.64
N ALA A 335 -34.05 -1.39 38.91
CA ALA A 335 -33.85 -0.54 40.07
C ALA A 335 -34.74 -0.95 41.26
N THR A 336 -34.13 -1.12 42.44
CA THR A 336 -34.82 -1.24 43.73
C THR A 336 -34.20 -0.28 44.75
N SER A 337 -34.93 0.77 45.09
CA SER A 337 -34.71 1.67 46.23
C SER A 337 -35.06 0.96 47.57
N PRO A 338 -34.72 1.46 48.79
CA PRO A 338 -34.40 2.87 49.11
C PRO A 338 -33.33 3.16 50.20
N THR A 339 -33.24 4.46 50.55
CA THR A 339 -32.87 5.05 51.87
C THR A 339 -31.40 5.17 52.36
N SER A 340 -30.88 6.39 52.20
CA SER A 340 -30.40 7.29 53.30
C SER A 340 -28.97 7.21 53.89
N ALA A 341 -28.60 8.33 54.54
CA ALA A 341 -27.46 8.60 55.44
C ALA A 341 -26.10 9.10 54.84
N SER A 342 -25.83 10.37 55.13
CA SER A 342 -24.55 11.11 55.13
C SER A 342 -23.44 10.45 56.00
N THR A 343 -22.12 10.73 55.87
CA THR A 343 -21.45 12.04 56.01
C THR A 343 -19.97 12.11 55.51
N SER A 344 -19.52 13.35 55.22
CA SER A 344 -18.19 13.96 55.54
C SER A 344 -16.85 13.57 54.89
N SER A 345 -16.07 14.63 54.61
CA SER A 345 -14.59 14.76 54.53
C SER A 345 -13.85 14.40 53.22
N ALA A 346 -12.79 15.17 52.95
CA ALA A 346 -11.89 15.11 51.79
C ALA A 346 -10.43 15.35 52.26
N PRO A 347 -9.39 15.14 51.42
CA PRO A 347 -8.93 16.22 50.54
C PRO A 347 -8.35 15.80 49.18
N SER A 348 -8.24 16.75 48.25
CA SER A 348 -7.59 16.59 46.92
C SER A 348 -6.09 16.88 46.95
N PRO A 349 -5.30 16.27 46.03
CA PRO A 349 -4.19 17.03 45.44
C PRO A 349 -3.91 16.81 43.93
N ARG A 350 -3.75 17.95 43.23
CA ARG A 350 -2.74 18.25 42.18
C ARG A 350 -2.71 17.46 40.85
N SER A 351 -2.95 18.21 39.76
CA SER A 351 -2.54 17.88 38.38
C SER A 351 -1.06 18.25 38.11
N PRO A 352 -0.34 17.55 37.22
CA PRO A 352 0.99 17.99 36.72
C PRO A 352 0.88 18.97 35.54
N SER A 353 1.80 19.92 35.44
CA SER A 353 1.90 20.88 34.33
C SER A 353 3.00 20.52 33.32
N TRP A 354 2.82 20.89 32.06
CA TRP A 354 3.84 20.82 31.01
C TRP A 354 4.41 22.23 30.75
N PRO A 355 5.74 22.42 30.64
CA PRO A 355 6.34 23.71 30.29
C PRO A 355 6.26 23.99 28.78
N SER A 356 5.97 25.24 28.41
CA SER A 356 5.95 25.72 27.03
C SER A 356 7.30 26.23 26.56
N CYS A 357 7.60 26.08 25.26
CA CYS A 357 8.85 26.57 24.65
C CYS A 357 8.62 27.93 23.97
N SER A 358 9.47 28.91 24.27
CA SER A 358 9.34 30.30 23.76
C SER A 358 10.55 30.73 22.92
N ARG A 359 10.30 31.59 21.92
CA ARG A 359 11.32 32.12 21.01
C ARG A 359 12.07 33.31 21.60
N THR A 360 13.37 33.40 21.35
CA THR A 360 14.09 34.69 21.19
C THR A 360 15.17 34.60 20.10
N ARG A 361 15.44 35.71 19.41
CA ARG A 361 16.52 35.88 18.42
C ARG A 361 17.62 36.77 19.00
N ARG A 362 18.90 36.54 18.64
CA ARG A 362 19.88 37.60 18.32
C ARG A 362 21.19 37.06 17.71
N SER A 363 21.91 37.96 17.04
CA SER A 363 23.24 37.88 16.40
C SER A 363 23.75 39.34 16.27
N PRO A 364 24.96 39.69 15.76
CA PRO A 364 26.01 38.90 15.08
C PRO A 364 27.47 39.27 15.51
N SER A 365 28.46 39.02 14.61
CA SER A 365 29.89 39.40 14.65
C SER A 365 30.80 38.56 15.59
N ALA A 366 32.12 38.42 15.36
CA ALA A 366 33.04 39.10 14.42
C ALA A 366 34.04 38.12 13.74
N SER A 367 35.09 38.62 13.06
CA SER A 367 35.84 37.91 12.00
C SER A 367 37.38 37.84 12.15
N THR A 368 37.95 36.77 11.57
CA THR A 368 39.29 36.50 10.97
C THR A 368 40.44 37.52 11.09
N PRO A 369 41.70 37.03 11.20
CA PRO A 369 42.60 37.05 10.02
C PRO A 369 43.49 35.78 9.86
N ARG A 370 44.52 35.77 8.98
CA ARG A 370 44.43 35.26 7.59
C ARG A 370 45.81 35.13 6.88
N ALA A 371 46.40 33.93 6.80
CA ALA A 371 47.55 33.57 5.93
C ALA A 371 47.41 32.09 5.47
N ALA A 372 47.65 31.63 4.23
CA ALA A 372 48.63 31.96 3.17
C ALA A 372 50.03 31.38 3.45
N ALA A 373 50.70 30.63 2.57
CA ALA A 373 50.34 30.12 1.22
C ALA A 373 50.69 28.59 1.14
N THR A 374 51.00 27.87 0.04
CA THR A 374 51.37 28.15 -1.37
C THR A 374 51.01 26.92 -2.25
N ARG A 375 51.12 27.03 -3.59
CA ARG A 375 50.97 25.91 -4.57
C ARG A 375 51.98 26.09 -5.72
N PRO A 376 52.46 24.99 -6.33
CA PRO A 376 52.59 24.98 -7.80
C PRO A 376 52.05 23.70 -8.45
N ALA A 377 51.97 23.68 -9.78
CA ALA A 377 51.58 22.52 -10.58
C ALA A 377 52.30 22.52 -11.94
N ARG A 378 52.67 21.31 -12.43
CA ARG A 378 53.17 20.94 -13.78
C ARG A 378 53.63 19.47 -13.71
N SER A 379 53.71 18.67 -14.78
CA SER A 379 53.03 18.66 -16.10
C SER A 379 53.38 17.34 -16.81
N THR A 380 52.49 16.82 -17.66
CA THR A 380 52.75 15.63 -18.48
C THR A 380 53.65 15.92 -19.70
N PRO A 381 54.37 14.90 -20.20
CA PRO A 381 54.64 14.74 -21.62
C PRO A 381 54.01 13.44 -22.19
N ARG A 382 54.08 13.26 -23.51
CA ARG A 382 53.27 12.28 -24.28
C ARG A 382 54.02 11.75 -25.51
N THR A 383 54.35 10.46 -25.53
CA THR A 383 54.83 9.64 -26.67
C THR A 383 54.46 8.17 -26.40
N GLY A 384 54.36 7.25 -27.36
CA GLY A 384 54.39 7.32 -28.83
C GLY A 384 54.04 5.94 -29.43
N ARG A 385 53.45 5.88 -30.63
CA ARG A 385 53.12 4.62 -31.35
C ARG A 385 54.28 4.17 -32.25
N PRO A 386 54.36 2.87 -32.55
CA PRO A 386 54.57 2.38 -33.91
C PRO A 386 53.32 1.63 -34.45
N SER A 387 53.41 1.07 -35.66
CA SER A 387 52.28 0.55 -36.46
C SER A 387 52.65 -0.67 -37.33
N SER A 388 51.61 -1.30 -37.91
CA SER A 388 51.63 -2.46 -38.85
C SER A 388 52.13 -3.82 -38.26
N THR A 389 51.78 -5.01 -38.77
CA THR A 389 51.24 -5.35 -40.11
C THR A 389 50.23 -6.53 -40.15
N ARG A 390 49.23 -6.35 -41.02
CA ARG A 390 48.19 -7.24 -41.61
C ARG A 390 48.55 -8.71 -41.96
N ALA A 391 47.73 -9.67 -41.49
CA ALA A 391 47.30 -10.92 -42.18
C ALA A 391 46.07 -11.49 -41.43
N ARG A 392 44.87 -11.65 -42.01
CA ARG A 392 44.31 -12.64 -42.97
C ARG A 392 43.99 -14.04 -42.40
N ARG A 393 42.73 -14.45 -42.68
CA ARG A 393 42.03 -15.72 -42.44
C ARG A 393 42.68 -16.93 -43.15
N PRO A 394 42.39 -18.18 -42.72
CA PRO A 394 41.15 -18.88 -43.08
C PRO A 394 39.90 -18.55 -42.25
#